data_AF-A0A329RZ67-F1
#
_entry.id   AF-A0A329RZ67-F1
#
_cell.length_a   1.000
_cell.length_b   1.000
_cell.length_c   1.000
_cell.angle_alpha   90.00
_cell.angle_beta   90.00
_cell.angle_gamma   90.00
#
_symmetry.space_group_name_H-M   'P 1'
#
loop_
_entity.id
_entity.type
_entity.pdbx_description
1 polymer ?
#
loop_
_entity_poly.entity_id
_entity_poly.type
_entity_poly.pdbx_seq_one_letter_code
_entity_poly.pdbx_strand_id
1 'polypeptide(L)'
;MLLPLRRLMSFSVRSFEAPLAVDQVNVCLSSRFNRHVHPDPSIEHQKILNWEELKRQTPRLFNASKFRLHGLSEDHHSSSLHMNWGLTDYASYLGTCCSSLAPQLLADGEKLHNDRFAFLSRKVGVAAVLETRDGHVALIKRSKSVGLYQDLYDTPGGHPEPSSIHLTEDVLQTLEDTDNELKRTQLEDAAKQEFFQSIVNEVHEEVNLAPQQQQPPMLLGVVLQTDACTPSFSFHIKAECSAGELRELYQAGPSDKFESVKLELLSAESLLEEGSTTLNELELTPSAKGTLGLWKKHTLRARQQHRR
;
A
#
# COMPACT_ATOMS: atom_id res chain seq x y z
N MET A 1 -6.47 21.88 4.49
CA MET A 1 -6.10 21.92 3.06
C MET A 1 -5.17 20.74 2.75
N LEU A 2 -5.48 19.95 1.70
CA LEU A 2 -4.62 18.85 1.24
C LEU A 2 -3.24 19.37 0.79
N LEU A 3 -2.22 18.53 0.91
CA LEU A 3 -0.88 18.84 0.44
C LEU A 3 -0.88 19.12 -1.07
N PRO A 4 -0.11 20.11 -1.55
CA PRO A 4 0.06 20.31 -2.97
C PRO A 4 0.71 19.06 -3.59
N LEU A 5 0.33 18.75 -4.83
CA LEU A 5 0.78 17.54 -5.54
C LEU A 5 2.30 17.33 -5.46
N ARG A 6 3.09 18.40 -5.56
CA ARG A 6 4.56 18.35 -5.43
C ARG A 6 5.04 17.74 -4.11
N ARG A 7 4.38 18.00 -2.98
CA ARG A 7 4.74 17.41 -1.68
C ARG A 7 4.30 15.95 -1.60
N LEU A 8 3.15 15.62 -2.21
CA LEU A 8 2.67 14.25 -2.32
C LEU A 8 3.60 13.35 -3.15
N MET A 9 4.42 13.93 -4.06
CA MET A 9 5.37 13.17 -4.88
C MET A 9 6.62 12.65 -4.15
N SER A 10 6.85 13.08 -2.90
CA SER A 10 8.02 12.63 -2.13
C SER A 10 7.80 11.23 -1.54
N PHE A 11 8.84 10.41 -1.52
CA PHE A 11 8.82 9.08 -0.91
C PHE A 11 10.24 8.62 -0.55
N SER A 12 10.30 7.63 0.32
CA SER A 12 11.50 6.82 0.57
C SER A 12 11.15 5.34 0.44
N VAL A 13 12.16 4.48 0.37
CA VAL A 13 11.98 3.05 0.19
C VAL A 13 12.75 2.30 1.27
N ARG A 14 12.08 1.38 1.95
CA ARG A 14 12.72 0.35 2.78
C ARG A 14 12.64 -0.98 2.03
N SER A 15 13.77 -1.42 1.53
CA SER A 15 13.92 -2.71 0.87
C SER A 15 14.16 -3.79 1.91
N PHE A 16 13.43 -4.89 1.81
CA PHE A 16 13.73 -6.08 2.60
C PHE A 16 14.97 -6.78 2.05
N GLU A 17 15.59 -7.60 2.89
CA GLU A 17 16.83 -8.31 2.55
C GLU A 17 16.63 -9.27 1.37
N ALA A 18 15.57 -10.07 1.45
CA ALA A 18 15.07 -10.96 0.40
C ALA A 18 13.55 -10.79 0.26
N PRO A 19 12.95 -11.17 -0.89
CA PRO A 19 11.51 -11.26 -1.02
C PRO A 19 10.92 -12.23 0.00
N LEU A 20 9.84 -11.84 0.68
CA LEU A 20 9.20 -12.61 1.75
C LEU A 20 7.88 -13.21 1.27
N ALA A 21 7.67 -14.49 1.54
CA ALA A 21 6.39 -15.17 1.37
C ALA A 21 5.45 -14.92 2.56
N VAL A 22 4.19 -15.34 2.44
CA VAL A 22 3.15 -15.11 3.45
C VAL A 22 3.49 -15.70 4.82
N ASP A 23 4.12 -16.87 4.86
CA ASP A 23 4.53 -17.56 6.09
C ASP A 23 5.70 -16.87 6.82
N GLN A 24 6.43 -16.00 6.12
CA GLN A 24 7.53 -15.20 6.68
C GLN A 24 7.05 -13.86 7.25
N VAL A 25 5.75 -13.56 7.19
CA VAL A 25 5.18 -12.29 7.68
C VAL A 25 4.29 -12.56 8.89
N ASN A 26 4.44 -11.76 9.93
CA ASN A 26 3.64 -11.81 11.15
C ASN A 26 2.99 -10.45 11.39
N VAL A 27 1.70 -10.47 11.72
CA VAL A 27 0.93 -9.28 12.08
C VAL A 27 0.56 -9.39 13.55
N CYS A 28 0.81 -8.33 14.31
CA CYS A 28 0.31 -8.19 15.68
C CYS A 28 -0.78 -7.12 15.71
N LEU A 29 -1.97 -7.48 16.20
CA LEU A 29 -3.11 -6.58 16.29
C LEU A 29 -3.29 -6.07 17.71
N SER A 30 -3.41 -4.75 17.87
CA SER A 30 -3.78 -4.14 19.15
C SER A 30 -4.46 -2.80 18.94
N SER A 31 -5.44 -2.51 19.80
CA SER A 31 -6.08 -1.19 19.85
C SER A 31 -5.09 -0.09 20.27
N ARG A 32 -4.02 -0.45 21.00
CA ARG A 32 -2.92 0.46 21.36
C ARG A 32 -2.13 0.94 20.15
N PHE A 33 -2.23 0.23 19.03
CA PHE A 33 -1.62 0.61 17.77
C PHE A 33 -2.53 1.52 16.92
N ASN A 34 -3.69 1.96 17.45
CA ASN A 34 -4.52 2.97 16.80
C ASN A 34 -3.85 4.35 16.86
N ARG A 35 -4.31 5.26 16.00
CA ARG A 35 -3.89 6.66 16.04
C ARG A 35 -4.42 7.34 17.31
N HIS A 36 -3.56 8.08 18.00
CA HIS A 36 -3.96 8.91 19.13
C HIS A 36 -4.78 10.12 18.66
N VAL A 37 -5.76 10.54 19.46
CA VAL A 37 -6.46 11.81 19.28
C VAL A 37 -5.53 12.94 19.70
N HIS A 38 -5.40 13.96 18.87
CA HIS A 38 -4.53 15.09 19.20
C HIS A 38 -5.10 15.89 20.40
N PRO A 39 -4.29 16.29 21.40
CA PRO A 39 -4.78 16.97 22.59
C PRO A 39 -5.31 18.39 22.34
N ASP A 40 -4.83 19.05 21.27
CA ASP A 40 -5.43 20.30 20.77
C ASP A 40 -6.69 19.97 19.93
N PRO A 41 -7.90 20.33 20.40
CA PRO A 41 -9.15 20.04 19.69
C PRO A 41 -9.26 20.72 18.33
N SER A 42 -8.55 21.82 18.11
CA SER A 42 -8.58 22.56 16.83
C SER A 42 -8.01 21.72 15.68
N ILE A 43 -7.04 20.85 15.96
CA ILE A 43 -6.44 19.94 14.98
C ILE A 43 -7.44 18.89 14.51
N GLU A 44 -8.17 18.27 15.44
CA GLU A 44 -9.21 17.27 15.11
C GLU A 44 -10.42 17.93 14.44
N HIS A 45 -10.78 19.15 14.85
CA HIS A 45 -11.82 19.92 14.18
C HIS A 45 -11.43 20.25 12.73
N GLN A 46 -10.19 20.67 12.50
CA GLN A 46 -9.69 20.95 11.15
C GLN A 46 -9.69 19.71 10.26
N LYS A 47 -9.43 18.52 10.81
CA LYS A 47 -9.55 17.23 10.13
C LYS A 47 -10.98 16.98 9.64
N ILE A 48 -11.98 17.21 10.50
CA ILE A 48 -13.40 17.07 10.17
C ILE A 48 -13.79 18.05 9.06
N LEU A 49 -13.42 19.32 9.19
CA LEU A 49 -13.70 20.35 8.18
C LEU A 49 -13.09 20.00 6.81
N ASN A 50 -11.86 19.49 6.79
CA ASN A 50 -11.21 19.05 5.54
C ASN A 50 -11.99 17.91 4.88
N TRP A 51 -12.46 16.93 5.67
CA TRP A 51 -13.23 15.81 5.17
C TRP A 51 -14.59 16.25 4.59
N GLU A 52 -15.31 17.13 5.30
CA GLU A 52 -16.58 17.67 4.83
C GLU A 52 -16.43 18.46 3.52
N GLU A 53 -15.37 19.26 3.40
CA GLU A 53 -15.06 19.97 2.15
C GLU A 53 -14.77 19.01 0.99
N LEU A 54 -13.97 17.96 1.23
CA LEU A 54 -13.67 16.95 0.21
C LEU A 54 -14.93 16.19 -0.22
N LYS A 55 -15.82 15.84 0.72
CA LYS A 55 -17.12 15.24 0.41
C LYS A 55 -18.00 16.16 -0.44
N ARG A 56 -18.00 17.47 -0.18
CA ARG A 56 -18.74 18.45 -1.01
C ARG A 56 -18.19 18.49 -2.44
N GLN A 57 -16.88 18.45 -2.60
CA GLN A 57 -16.22 18.48 -3.91
C GLN A 57 -16.32 17.15 -4.67
N THR A 58 -16.35 16.03 -3.95
CA THR A 58 -16.40 14.67 -4.50
C THR A 58 -17.54 13.89 -3.86
N PRO A 59 -18.80 14.02 -4.34
CA PRO A 59 -19.97 13.43 -3.69
C PRO A 59 -19.96 11.90 -3.58
N ARG A 60 -19.17 11.21 -4.42
CA ARG A 60 -18.98 9.75 -4.38
C ARG A 60 -17.96 9.30 -3.33
N LEU A 61 -17.28 10.23 -2.65
CA LEU A 61 -16.30 9.94 -1.62
C LEU A 61 -16.99 9.39 -0.37
N PHE A 62 -16.61 8.19 0.05
CA PHE A 62 -17.07 7.57 1.30
C PHE A 62 -15.88 7.28 2.23
N ASN A 63 -16.17 7.19 3.53
CA ASN A 63 -15.17 6.80 4.51
C ASN A 63 -15.20 5.27 4.64
N ALA A 64 -14.02 4.66 4.76
CA ALA A 64 -13.86 3.22 4.96
C ALA A 64 -12.79 2.97 6.02
N SER A 65 -12.98 1.91 6.81
CA SER A 65 -11.99 1.43 7.76
C SER A 65 -10.76 0.92 7.02
N LYS A 66 -9.57 1.14 7.58
CA LYS A 66 -8.29 0.70 7.03
C LYS A 66 -7.37 0.21 8.16
N PHE A 67 -6.47 -0.71 7.85
CA PHE A 67 -5.39 -1.05 8.79
C PHE A 67 -4.43 0.14 8.94
N ARG A 68 -3.95 0.39 10.16
CA ARG A 68 -2.90 1.37 10.47
C ARG A 68 -1.60 0.64 10.78
N LEU A 69 -0.51 1.06 10.15
CA LEU A 69 0.81 0.61 10.55
C LEU A 69 1.34 1.45 11.72
N HIS A 70 1.52 0.82 12.88
CA HIS A 70 2.24 1.41 14.00
C HIS A 70 3.77 1.26 13.81
N GLY A 71 4.25 0.05 13.58
CA GLY A 71 5.68 -0.23 13.41
C GLY A 71 5.95 -1.51 12.63
N LEU A 72 7.18 -1.65 12.12
CA LEU A 72 7.64 -2.87 11.44
C LEU A 72 9.13 -3.14 11.71
N SER A 73 9.48 -4.41 11.89
CA SER A 73 10.85 -4.88 12.13
C SER A 73 11.12 -6.18 11.38
N GLU A 74 12.30 -6.28 10.79
CA GLU A 74 12.78 -7.51 10.15
C GLU A 74 13.62 -8.28 11.19
N ASP A 75 13.34 -9.57 11.33
CA ASP A 75 14.21 -10.52 12.01
C ASP A 75 15.08 -11.21 10.95
N HIS A 76 16.35 -10.82 10.93
CA HIS A 76 17.33 -11.35 9.99
C HIS A 76 17.71 -12.81 10.27
N HIS A 77 17.50 -13.31 11.49
CA HIS A 77 17.83 -14.70 11.84
C HIS A 77 16.79 -15.68 11.30
N SER A 78 15.51 -15.37 11.47
CA SER A 78 14.39 -16.15 10.93
C SER A 78 13.99 -15.74 9.51
N SER A 79 14.59 -14.68 8.96
CA SER A 79 14.17 -14.07 7.69
C SER A 79 12.67 -13.78 7.69
N SER A 80 12.17 -13.15 8.75
CA SER A 80 10.75 -12.84 8.93
C SER A 80 10.50 -11.36 9.17
N LEU A 81 9.29 -10.91 8.87
CA LEU A 81 8.83 -9.55 9.10
C LEU A 81 7.75 -9.53 10.18
N HIS A 82 7.91 -8.67 11.18
CA HIS A 82 6.89 -8.40 12.17
C HIS A 82 6.30 -7.01 11.94
N MET A 83 4.97 -6.93 11.91
CA MET A 83 4.24 -5.67 11.74
C MET A 83 3.20 -5.49 12.84
N ASN A 84 3.21 -4.32 13.47
CA ASN A 84 2.25 -3.95 14.52
C ASN A 84 1.16 -3.08 13.91
N TRP A 85 -0.08 -3.57 13.93
CA TRP A 85 -1.22 -2.98 13.24
C TRP A 85 -2.35 -2.60 14.20
N GLY A 86 -2.86 -1.39 13.98
CA GLY A 86 -4.14 -0.94 14.54
C GLY A 86 -5.15 -0.71 13.42
N LEU A 87 -6.16 0.09 13.74
CA LEU A 87 -7.17 0.58 12.80
C LEU A 87 -7.08 2.09 12.61
N THR A 88 -7.52 2.52 11.44
CA THR A 88 -7.72 3.91 11.06
C THR A 88 -8.82 3.95 10.00
N ASP A 89 -9.00 5.09 9.36
CA ASP A 89 -9.94 5.25 8.27
C ASP A 89 -9.40 6.20 7.19
N TYR A 90 -10.09 6.19 6.05
CA TYR A 90 -9.70 7.00 4.90
C TYR A 90 -9.78 8.50 5.17
N ALA A 91 -10.77 8.95 5.94
CA ALA A 91 -10.92 10.35 6.34
C ALA A 91 -9.73 10.82 7.19
N SER A 92 -9.27 10.01 8.15
CA SER A 92 -8.10 10.29 8.98
C SER A 92 -6.82 10.30 8.15
N TYR A 93 -6.67 9.40 7.17
CA TYR A 93 -5.55 9.46 6.24
C TYR A 93 -5.46 10.80 5.51
N LEU A 94 -6.56 11.25 4.90
CA LEU A 94 -6.56 12.52 4.18
C LEU A 94 -6.33 13.71 5.10
N GLY A 95 -6.96 13.70 6.28
CA GLY A 95 -6.89 14.80 7.23
C GLY A 95 -5.61 14.86 8.06
N THR A 96 -4.78 13.81 8.07
CA THR A 96 -3.50 13.75 8.80
C THR A 96 -2.31 13.59 7.85
N CYS A 97 -2.18 12.45 7.19
CA CYS A 97 -1.04 12.12 6.33
C CYS A 97 -0.96 12.98 5.06
N CYS A 98 -2.11 13.26 4.41
CA CYS A 98 -2.16 14.12 3.23
C CYS A 98 -2.42 15.59 3.55
N SER A 99 -2.34 15.98 4.83
CA SER A 99 -2.65 17.32 5.29
C SER A 99 -1.39 18.18 5.41
N SER A 100 -1.56 19.49 5.24
CA SER A 100 -0.54 20.49 5.59
C SER A 100 -0.14 20.46 7.07
N LEU A 101 -0.95 19.83 7.93
CA LEU A 101 -0.65 19.62 9.34
C LEU A 101 0.37 18.50 9.60
N ALA A 102 0.69 17.65 8.62
CA ALA A 102 1.56 16.48 8.83
C ALA A 102 2.90 16.82 9.52
N PRO A 103 3.64 17.89 9.17
CA PRO A 103 4.88 18.25 9.86
C PRO A 103 4.67 18.59 11.35
N GLN A 104 3.57 19.27 11.67
CA GLN A 104 3.22 19.57 13.07
C GLN A 104 2.86 18.28 13.82
N LEU A 105 2.01 17.43 13.23
CA LEU A 105 1.61 16.15 13.83
C LEU A 105 2.81 15.24 14.13
N LEU A 106 3.81 15.24 13.24
CA LEU A 106 5.06 14.48 13.45
C LEU A 106 5.86 15.04 14.64
N ALA A 107 6.00 16.36 14.72
CA ALA A 107 6.73 17.01 15.81
C ALA A 107 6.02 16.83 17.17
N ASP A 108 4.70 16.96 17.19
CA ASP A 108 3.90 16.79 18.39
C ASP A 108 3.87 15.32 18.84
N GLY A 109 3.82 14.35 17.91
CA GLY A 109 3.88 12.93 18.24
C GLY A 109 5.18 12.54 18.96
N GLU A 110 6.31 13.01 18.43
CA GLU A 110 7.62 12.80 19.05
C GLU A 110 7.66 13.43 20.45
N LYS A 111 7.23 14.69 20.57
CA LYS A 111 7.28 15.46 21.81
C LYS A 111 6.36 14.92 22.91
N LEU A 112 5.16 14.46 22.55
CA LEU A 112 4.09 14.14 23.52
C LEU A 112 4.01 12.64 23.82
N HIS A 113 4.42 11.77 22.89
CA HIS A 113 4.26 10.32 23.01
C HIS A 113 5.55 9.53 22.78
N ASN A 114 6.67 10.19 22.43
CA ASN A 114 7.89 9.50 21.99
C ASN A 114 7.60 8.51 20.84
N ASP A 115 6.61 8.87 20.01
CA ASP A 115 6.22 8.20 18.78
C ASP A 115 5.88 9.29 17.76
N ARG A 116 6.83 9.57 16.87
CA ARG A 116 6.66 10.52 15.76
C ARG A 116 5.37 10.29 14.95
N PHE A 117 4.82 9.08 14.93
CA PHE A 117 3.64 8.74 14.14
C PHE A 117 2.35 8.67 14.96
N ALA A 118 2.36 9.00 16.26
CA ALA A 118 1.23 8.83 17.18
C ALA A 118 -0.08 9.43 16.65
N PHE A 119 0.00 10.61 16.03
CA PHE A 119 -1.17 11.35 15.53
C PHE A 119 -1.45 11.16 14.03
N LEU A 120 -0.75 10.26 13.35
CA LEU A 120 -0.92 9.99 11.93
C LEU A 120 -1.68 8.68 11.68
N SER A 121 -2.54 8.69 10.66
CA SER A 121 -3.31 7.51 10.23
C SER A 121 -2.42 6.38 9.72
N ARG A 122 -1.41 6.70 8.89
CA ARG A 122 -0.47 5.74 8.27
C ARG A 122 -1.16 4.45 7.79
N LYS A 123 -2.28 4.61 7.06
CA LYS A 123 -3.02 3.48 6.50
C LYS A 123 -2.09 2.57 5.70
N VAL A 124 -2.30 1.27 5.84
CA VAL A 124 -1.58 0.25 5.07
C VAL A 124 -2.10 0.27 3.62
N GLY A 125 -1.20 0.46 2.67
CA GLY A 125 -1.44 0.24 1.25
C GLY A 125 -0.63 -0.93 0.71
N VAL A 126 -1.03 -1.46 -0.44
CA VAL A 126 -0.37 -2.52 -1.18
C VAL A 126 -0.26 -2.14 -2.66
N ALA A 127 0.83 -2.56 -3.30
CA ALA A 127 1.08 -2.35 -4.72
C ALA A 127 1.91 -3.49 -5.30
N ALA A 128 1.67 -3.89 -6.54
CA ALA A 128 2.36 -5.01 -7.17
C ALA A 128 3.02 -4.65 -8.50
N VAL A 129 4.27 -5.07 -8.67
CA VAL A 129 4.79 -5.32 -10.02
C VAL A 129 4.18 -6.63 -10.49
N LEU A 130 3.29 -6.54 -11.48
CA LEU A 130 2.73 -7.69 -12.18
C LEU A 130 3.59 -7.97 -13.43
N GLU A 131 4.23 -9.12 -13.47
CA GLU A 131 5.11 -9.56 -14.57
C GLU A 131 4.47 -10.72 -15.34
N THR A 132 4.25 -10.56 -16.63
CA THR A 132 3.68 -11.60 -17.51
C THR A 132 4.67 -12.72 -17.79
N ARG A 133 4.17 -13.88 -18.22
CA ARG A 133 5.00 -15.07 -18.54
C ARG A 133 6.04 -14.80 -19.61
N ASP A 134 5.74 -13.89 -20.55
CA ASP A 134 6.63 -13.44 -21.62
C ASP A 134 7.45 -12.18 -21.24
N GLY A 135 7.57 -11.87 -19.95
CA GLY A 135 8.52 -10.89 -19.43
C GLY A 135 8.13 -9.44 -19.65
N HIS A 136 6.86 -9.08 -19.50
CA HIS A 136 6.42 -7.69 -19.50
C HIS A 136 5.87 -7.27 -18.13
N VAL A 137 6.16 -6.04 -17.73
CA VAL A 137 5.61 -5.42 -16.52
C VAL A 137 4.38 -4.59 -16.89
N ALA A 138 3.27 -4.82 -16.19
CA ALA A 138 2.03 -4.08 -16.36
C ALA A 138 2.00 -2.80 -15.51
N LEU A 139 1.60 -1.70 -16.13
CA LEU A 139 1.26 -0.44 -15.47
C LEU A 139 -0.13 0.02 -15.92
N ILE A 140 -0.83 0.71 -15.03
CA ILE A 140 -2.12 1.35 -15.34
C ILE A 140 -1.96 2.86 -15.38
N LYS A 141 -2.65 3.54 -16.30
CA LYS A 141 -2.73 5.01 -16.30
C LYS A 141 -3.98 5.43 -15.53
N ARG A 142 -3.80 6.16 -14.43
CA ARG A 142 -4.88 6.61 -13.55
C ARG A 142 -5.81 7.58 -14.27
N SER A 143 -7.11 7.44 -14.06
CA SER A 143 -8.13 8.29 -14.66
C SER A 143 -8.21 9.67 -13.98
N LYS A 144 -9.01 10.58 -14.53
CA LYS A 144 -9.33 11.86 -13.88
C LYS A 144 -10.41 11.75 -12.80
N SER A 145 -11.01 10.57 -12.65
CA SER A 145 -12.09 10.33 -11.69
C SER A 145 -11.59 9.97 -10.30
N VAL A 146 -10.30 9.65 -10.15
CA VAL A 146 -9.69 9.30 -8.86
C VAL A 146 -9.28 10.53 -8.06
N GLY A 147 -9.24 10.39 -6.73
CA GLY A 147 -8.99 11.53 -5.83
C GLY A 147 -7.54 12.04 -5.80
N LEU A 148 -6.56 11.19 -6.13
CA LEU A 148 -5.13 11.53 -6.10
C LEU A 148 -4.38 10.98 -7.33
N TYR A 149 -3.33 11.70 -7.74
CA TYR A 149 -2.40 11.31 -8.81
C TYR A 149 -3.08 11.04 -10.18
N GLN A 150 -4.03 11.88 -10.57
CA GLN A 150 -4.71 11.78 -11.87
C GLN A 150 -3.72 11.88 -13.03
N ASP A 151 -3.99 11.13 -14.11
CA ASP A 151 -3.17 11.04 -15.34
C ASP A 151 -1.75 10.44 -15.19
N LEU A 152 -1.35 10.04 -13.98
CA LEU A 152 -0.07 9.36 -13.74
C LEU A 152 -0.15 7.86 -13.98
N TYR A 153 0.98 7.25 -14.28
CA TYR A 153 1.14 5.79 -14.31
C TYR A 153 1.31 5.23 -12.90
N ASP A 154 0.62 4.12 -12.65
CA ASP A 154 0.66 3.38 -11.40
C ASP A 154 0.94 1.89 -11.65
N THR A 155 1.38 1.21 -10.59
CA THR A 155 1.33 -0.25 -10.51
C THR A 155 -0.02 -0.67 -9.93
N PRO A 156 -0.56 -1.83 -10.27
CA PRO A 156 -1.80 -2.29 -9.65
C PRO A 156 -1.72 -2.33 -8.13
N GLY A 157 -2.80 -1.96 -7.44
CA GLY A 157 -2.88 -2.06 -5.99
C GLY A 157 -3.84 -1.08 -5.32
N GLY A 158 -4.05 -1.30 -4.04
CA GLY A 158 -4.92 -0.47 -3.21
C GLY A 158 -4.68 -0.72 -1.74
N HIS A 159 -5.70 -1.17 -1.00
CA HIS A 159 -5.65 -1.18 0.46
C HIS A 159 -6.40 -2.36 1.08
N PRO A 160 -5.73 -3.23 1.87
CA PRO A 160 -6.41 -4.27 2.63
C PRO A 160 -7.45 -3.66 3.58
N GLU A 161 -8.60 -4.31 3.69
CA GLU A 161 -9.71 -3.79 4.48
C GLU A 161 -10.00 -4.64 5.73
N PRO A 162 -10.04 -4.02 6.93
CA PRO A 162 -10.43 -4.71 8.15
C PRO A 162 -11.83 -5.33 8.08
N SER A 163 -12.73 -4.75 7.27
CA SER A 163 -14.08 -5.27 7.01
C SER A 163 -14.06 -6.66 6.37
N SER A 164 -13.07 -6.98 5.53
CA SER A 164 -12.93 -8.29 4.87
C SER A 164 -12.75 -9.43 5.86
N ILE A 165 -12.21 -9.13 7.06
CA ILE A 165 -12.01 -10.09 8.15
C ILE A 165 -12.92 -9.83 9.36
N HIS A 166 -13.96 -9.00 9.18
CA HIS A 166 -14.90 -8.60 10.23
C HIS A 166 -14.24 -7.95 11.46
N LEU A 167 -13.08 -7.30 11.28
CA LEU A 167 -12.37 -6.60 12.34
C LEU A 167 -12.89 -5.15 12.46
N THR A 168 -13.65 -4.90 13.52
CA THR A 168 -14.10 -3.56 13.91
C THR A 168 -13.26 -3.01 15.07
N GLU A 169 -13.39 -1.73 15.38
CA GLU A 169 -12.71 -1.13 16.54
C GLU A 169 -13.15 -1.77 17.87
N ASP A 170 -14.44 -2.05 18.04
CA ASP A 170 -14.96 -2.77 19.21
C ASP A 170 -14.34 -4.16 19.32
N VAL A 171 -14.25 -4.90 18.20
CA VAL A 171 -13.61 -6.22 18.18
C VAL A 171 -12.14 -6.11 18.56
N LEU A 172 -11.42 -5.14 17.99
CA LEU A 172 -10.00 -4.92 18.29
C LEU A 172 -9.76 -4.58 19.77
N GLN A 173 -10.63 -3.79 20.40
CA GLN A 173 -10.53 -3.50 21.84
C GLN A 173 -10.69 -4.75 22.70
N THR A 174 -11.58 -5.68 22.32
CA THR A 174 -11.72 -6.93 23.08
C THR A 174 -10.47 -7.82 23.01
N LEU A 175 -9.62 -7.65 22.00
CA LEU A 175 -8.38 -8.41 21.89
C LEU A 175 -7.34 -8.05 22.93
N GLU A 176 -7.49 -6.95 23.70
CA GLU A 176 -6.56 -6.60 24.78
C GLU A 176 -6.69 -7.53 26.00
N ASP A 177 -7.82 -8.21 26.13
CA ASP A 177 -8.07 -9.20 27.18
C ASP A 177 -7.23 -10.46 26.95
N THR A 178 -6.59 -10.97 28.00
CA THR A 178 -5.81 -12.22 27.96
C THR A 178 -6.69 -13.43 27.66
N ASP A 179 -7.97 -13.40 28.04
CA ASP A 179 -8.90 -14.50 27.78
C ASP A 179 -9.25 -14.62 26.28
N ASN A 180 -8.91 -13.61 25.47
CA ASN A 180 -9.15 -13.58 24.02
C ASN A 180 -7.90 -13.95 23.18
N GLU A 181 -6.86 -14.56 23.76
CA GLU A 181 -5.62 -14.90 23.05
C GLU A 181 -5.85 -15.75 21.78
N LEU A 182 -6.71 -16.78 21.85
CA LEU A 182 -7.03 -17.60 20.68
C LEU A 182 -7.67 -16.78 19.55
N LYS A 183 -8.62 -15.90 19.90
CA LYS A 183 -9.30 -15.03 18.94
C LYS A 183 -8.33 -14.00 18.35
N ARG A 184 -7.40 -13.48 19.17
CA ARG A 184 -6.34 -12.57 18.72
C ARG A 184 -5.48 -13.26 17.66
N THR A 185 -4.95 -14.44 17.94
CA THR A 185 -4.14 -15.22 16.99
C THR A 185 -4.90 -15.51 15.68
N GLN A 186 -6.19 -15.86 15.76
CA GLN A 186 -7.01 -16.08 14.56
C GLN A 186 -7.17 -14.82 13.71
N LEU A 187 -7.41 -13.66 14.33
CA LEU A 187 -7.55 -12.40 13.61
C LEU A 187 -6.22 -11.87 13.09
N GLU A 188 -5.12 -12.12 13.80
CA GLU A 188 -3.77 -11.80 13.33
C GLU A 188 -3.39 -12.63 12.09
N ASP A 189 -3.71 -13.94 12.09
CA ASP A 189 -3.56 -14.77 10.90
C ASP A 189 -4.47 -14.30 9.76
N ALA A 190 -5.73 -13.99 10.04
CA ALA A 190 -6.67 -13.46 9.04
C ALA A 190 -6.19 -12.11 8.46
N ALA A 191 -5.65 -11.20 9.27
CA ALA A 191 -5.10 -9.93 8.81
C ALA A 191 -3.88 -10.12 7.91
N LYS A 192 -3.01 -11.09 8.24
CA LYS A 192 -1.91 -11.50 7.36
C LYS A 192 -2.42 -12.10 6.04
N GLN A 193 -3.44 -12.95 6.06
CA GLN A 193 -4.01 -13.49 4.82
C GLN A 193 -4.65 -12.38 3.98
N GLU A 194 -5.44 -11.49 4.58
CA GLU A 194 -6.01 -10.32 3.90
C GLU A 194 -4.93 -9.41 3.30
N PHE A 195 -3.79 -9.24 3.97
CA PHE A 195 -2.68 -8.46 3.45
C PHE A 195 -2.15 -8.98 2.10
N PHE A 196 -1.98 -10.30 1.96
CA PHE A 196 -1.52 -10.92 0.72
C PHE A 196 -2.66 -11.14 -0.29
N GLN A 197 -3.86 -11.45 0.18
CA GLN A 197 -5.02 -11.68 -0.68
C GLN A 197 -5.54 -10.38 -1.30
N SER A 198 -5.49 -9.26 -0.56
CA SER A 198 -5.91 -7.96 -1.07
C SER A 198 -5.14 -7.59 -2.33
N ILE A 199 -3.81 -7.75 -2.38
CA ILE A 199 -3.07 -7.39 -3.59
C ILE A 199 -3.40 -8.30 -4.79
N VAL A 200 -3.74 -9.56 -4.57
CA VAL A 200 -4.24 -10.47 -5.62
C VAL A 200 -5.61 -10.02 -6.13
N ASN A 201 -6.48 -9.58 -5.22
CA ASN A 201 -7.80 -9.05 -5.56
C ASN A 201 -7.69 -7.75 -6.34
N GLU A 202 -6.83 -6.82 -5.93
CA GLU A 202 -6.59 -5.54 -6.61
C GLU A 202 -6.08 -5.76 -8.04
N VAL A 203 -5.17 -6.72 -8.26
CA VAL A 203 -4.75 -7.11 -9.62
C VAL A 203 -5.94 -7.63 -10.44
N HIS A 204 -6.80 -8.45 -9.85
CA HIS A 204 -8.00 -8.92 -10.55
C HIS A 204 -8.97 -7.76 -10.85
N GLU A 205 -9.21 -6.88 -9.90
CA GLU A 205 -10.17 -5.78 -10.00
C GLU A 205 -9.72 -4.70 -10.98
N GLU A 206 -8.43 -4.41 -11.06
CA GLU A 206 -7.86 -3.33 -11.89
C GLU A 206 -7.40 -3.79 -13.29
N VAL A 207 -6.95 -5.04 -13.44
CA VAL A 207 -6.47 -5.55 -14.74
C VAL A 207 -7.19 -6.80 -15.25
N ASN A 208 -8.23 -7.24 -14.55
CA ASN A 208 -9.10 -8.36 -14.95
C ASN A 208 -8.36 -9.71 -15.05
N LEU A 209 -7.25 -9.88 -14.31
CA LEU A 209 -6.50 -11.13 -14.26
C LEU A 209 -7.00 -12.01 -13.11
N ALA A 210 -7.58 -13.16 -13.42
CA ALA A 210 -8.16 -14.05 -12.42
C ALA A 210 -7.12 -14.50 -11.36
N PRO A 211 -7.48 -14.62 -10.07
CA PRO A 211 -6.56 -15.03 -9.01
C PRO A 211 -5.81 -16.33 -9.31
N GLN A 212 -6.43 -17.30 -10.00
CA GLN A 212 -5.81 -18.57 -10.36
C GLN A 212 -4.71 -18.45 -11.43
N GLN A 213 -4.66 -17.31 -12.14
CA GLN A 213 -3.61 -17.00 -13.11
C GLN A 213 -2.48 -16.15 -12.50
N GLN A 214 -2.54 -15.90 -11.19
CA GLN A 214 -1.53 -15.16 -10.44
C GLN A 214 -0.73 -16.13 -9.57
N GLN A 215 0.59 -16.14 -9.73
CA GLN A 215 1.48 -16.84 -8.80
C GLN A 215 1.44 -16.17 -7.41
N PRO A 216 1.76 -16.89 -6.32
CA PRO A 216 1.77 -16.32 -4.97
C PRO A 216 2.57 -15.02 -4.88
N PRO A 217 2.02 -13.94 -4.31
CA PRO A 217 2.72 -12.66 -4.18
C PRO A 217 3.96 -12.77 -3.28
N MET A 218 5.05 -12.16 -3.71
CA MET A 218 6.28 -12.05 -2.93
C MET A 218 6.49 -10.61 -2.46
N LEU A 219 6.61 -10.39 -1.16
CA LEU A 219 6.76 -9.08 -0.56
C LEU A 219 8.21 -8.58 -0.65
N LEU A 220 8.44 -7.46 -1.33
CA LEU A 220 9.77 -6.94 -1.68
C LEU A 220 10.29 -5.88 -0.70
N GLY A 221 9.38 -5.14 -0.08
CA GLY A 221 9.70 -3.95 0.72
C GLY A 221 8.50 -3.06 0.93
N VAL A 222 8.75 -1.83 1.37
CA VAL A 222 7.72 -0.81 1.58
C VAL A 222 8.19 0.54 1.04
N VAL A 223 7.29 1.20 0.32
CA VAL A 223 7.40 2.59 -0.09
C VAL A 223 6.74 3.46 0.97
N LEU A 224 7.48 4.40 1.53
CA LEU A 224 7.00 5.31 2.57
C LEU A 224 6.78 6.69 1.94
N GLN A 225 5.52 7.02 1.69
CA GLN A 225 5.13 8.25 0.99
C GLN A 225 5.09 9.44 1.95
N THR A 226 5.66 10.56 1.48
CA THR A 226 5.72 11.86 2.16
C THR A 226 6.43 11.83 3.52
N ASP A 227 6.51 12.98 4.18
CA ASP A 227 7.01 13.09 5.55
C ASP A 227 6.17 12.27 6.55
N ALA A 228 4.90 12.02 6.22
CA ALA A 228 4.02 11.18 7.04
C ALA A 228 4.38 9.69 6.99
N CYS A 229 5.32 9.30 6.12
CA CYS A 229 5.76 7.92 5.92
C CYS A 229 4.59 6.94 5.81
N THR A 230 3.59 7.29 4.98
CA THR A 230 2.42 6.44 4.75
C THR A 230 2.88 5.22 3.96
N PRO A 231 2.70 3.99 4.48
CA PRO A 231 3.24 2.80 3.86
C PRO A 231 2.40 2.31 2.66
N SER A 232 3.09 2.00 1.57
CA SER A 232 2.60 1.17 0.47
C SER A 232 3.55 0.00 0.29
N PHE A 233 3.12 -1.19 0.67
CA PHE A 233 3.93 -2.40 0.60
C PHE A 233 4.00 -2.91 -0.83
N SER A 234 5.22 -3.21 -1.27
CA SER A 234 5.52 -3.56 -2.65
C SER A 234 5.64 -5.06 -2.80
N PHE A 235 4.83 -5.63 -3.68
CA PHE A 235 4.81 -7.03 -4.04
C PHE A 235 5.34 -7.25 -5.47
N HIS A 236 5.79 -8.46 -5.73
CA HIS A 236 5.99 -9.00 -7.08
C HIS A 236 5.05 -10.17 -7.28
N ILE A 237 4.29 -10.13 -8.37
CA ILE A 237 3.37 -11.19 -8.79
C ILE A 237 3.75 -11.57 -10.21
N LYS A 238 3.94 -12.87 -10.46
CA LYS A 238 4.09 -13.40 -11.81
C LYS A 238 2.74 -13.88 -12.33
N ALA A 239 2.40 -13.53 -13.55
CA ALA A 239 1.18 -13.99 -14.21
C ALA A 239 1.47 -15.18 -15.13
N GLU A 240 0.51 -16.09 -15.23
CA GLU A 240 0.55 -17.22 -16.16
C GLU A 240 0.29 -16.79 -17.62
N CYS A 241 -0.38 -15.65 -17.80
CA CYS A 241 -0.70 -15.10 -19.11
C CYS A 241 0.47 -14.31 -19.72
N SER A 242 0.46 -14.19 -21.04
CA SER A 242 1.31 -13.30 -21.84
C SER A 242 0.82 -11.85 -21.79
N ALA A 243 1.65 -10.93 -22.24
CA ALA A 243 1.31 -9.52 -22.42
C ALA A 243 0.14 -9.32 -23.41
N GLY A 244 0.04 -10.18 -24.43
CA GLY A 244 -1.09 -10.18 -25.37
C GLY A 244 -2.42 -10.52 -24.67
N GLU A 245 -2.45 -11.64 -23.97
CA GLU A 245 -3.62 -12.13 -23.23
C GLU A 245 -4.04 -11.14 -22.13
N LEU A 246 -3.08 -10.56 -21.37
CA LEU A 246 -3.39 -9.58 -20.34
C LEU A 246 -4.05 -8.31 -20.92
N ARG A 247 -3.63 -7.89 -22.12
CA ARG A 247 -4.25 -6.75 -22.82
C ARG A 247 -5.70 -7.06 -23.21
N GLU A 248 -5.98 -8.28 -23.67
CA GLU A 248 -7.35 -8.72 -23.98
C GLU A 248 -8.22 -8.79 -22.71
N LEU A 249 -7.69 -9.32 -21.60
CA LEU A 249 -8.37 -9.33 -20.31
C LEU A 249 -8.73 -7.91 -19.85
N TYR A 250 -7.79 -6.98 -19.89
CA TYR A 250 -8.06 -5.57 -19.54
C TYR A 250 -9.12 -4.94 -20.46
N GLN A 251 -9.07 -5.23 -21.77
CA GLN A 251 -10.06 -4.72 -22.73
C GLN A 251 -11.46 -5.29 -22.51
N ALA A 252 -11.57 -6.52 -22.02
CA ALA A 252 -12.86 -7.12 -21.63
C ALA A 252 -13.52 -6.38 -20.45
N GLY A 253 -12.75 -5.57 -19.71
CA GLY A 253 -13.25 -4.61 -18.74
C GLY A 253 -12.99 -5.05 -17.30
N PRO A 254 -12.00 -4.46 -16.61
CA PRO A 254 -11.85 -4.64 -15.16
C PRO A 254 -13.09 -4.19 -14.39
N SER A 255 -13.31 -4.76 -13.21
CA SER A 255 -14.35 -4.32 -12.26
C SER A 255 -14.20 -2.82 -11.98
N ASP A 256 -12.97 -2.36 -11.82
CA ASP A 256 -12.62 -0.97 -11.51
C ASP A 256 -12.17 -0.18 -12.76
N LYS A 257 -12.81 -0.44 -13.90
CA LYS A 257 -12.58 0.28 -15.17
C LYS A 257 -12.73 1.81 -15.12
N PHE A 258 -13.26 2.37 -14.03
CA PHE A 258 -13.34 3.82 -13.84
C PHE A 258 -12.05 4.41 -13.24
N GLU A 259 -11.20 3.59 -12.63
CA GLU A 259 -9.97 4.02 -11.94
C GLU A 259 -8.80 4.21 -12.89
N SER A 260 -8.73 3.44 -13.97
CA SER A 260 -7.70 3.54 -15.00
C SER A 260 -8.27 3.74 -16.40
N VAL A 261 -7.48 4.35 -17.28
CA VAL A 261 -7.87 4.63 -18.69
C VAL A 261 -7.01 3.89 -19.71
N LYS A 262 -5.92 3.25 -19.26
CA LYS A 262 -4.97 2.56 -20.15
C LYS A 262 -4.17 1.52 -19.37
N LEU A 263 -3.96 0.36 -19.99
CA LEU A 263 -2.91 -0.60 -19.63
C LEU A 263 -1.67 -0.34 -20.49
N GLU A 264 -0.51 -0.24 -19.86
CA GLU A 264 0.81 -0.15 -20.48
C GLU A 264 1.61 -1.40 -20.12
N LEU A 265 2.31 -1.98 -21.10
CA LEU A 265 3.06 -3.21 -20.94
C LEU A 265 4.49 -2.96 -21.41
N LEU A 266 5.44 -3.01 -20.49
CA LEU A 266 6.84 -2.66 -20.72
C LEU A 266 7.71 -3.91 -20.62
N SER A 267 8.65 -4.11 -21.56
CA SER A 267 9.59 -5.23 -21.50
C SER A 267 10.41 -5.18 -20.21
N ALA A 268 10.36 -6.25 -19.41
CA ALA A 268 11.16 -6.38 -18.20
C ALA A 268 12.66 -6.35 -18.52
N GLU A 269 13.08 -6.90 -19.66
CA GLU A 269 14.47 -6.84 -20.11
C GLU A 269 14.92 -5.39 -20.29
N SER A 270 14.17 -4.59 -21.04
CA SER A 270 14.48 -3.17 -21.28
C SER A 270 14.46 -2.34 -20.00
N LEU A 271 13.60 -2.68 -19.04
CA LEU A 271 13.58 -2.02 -17.73
C LEU A 271 14.82 -2.37 -16.87
N LEU A 272 15.36 -3.58 -17.05
CA LEU A 272 16.48 -4.12 -16.27
C LEU A 272 17.85 -3.83 -16.91
N GLU A 273 17.88 -3.39 -18.17
CA GLU A 273 19.09 -2.96 -18.86
C GLU A 273 19.87 -1.89 -18.05
N GLU A 274 21.20 -2.01 -18.11
CA GLU A 274 22.10 -1.07 -17.46
C GLU A 274 21.97 0.31 -18.10
N GLY A 275 21.78 1.34 -17.28
CA GLY A 275 21.54 2.71 -17.77
C GLY A 275 20.14 2.98 -18.31
N SER A 276 19.21 2.02 -18.28
CA SER A 276 17.82 2.23 -18.75
C SER A 276 17.14 3.42 -18.04
N THR A 277 16.64 4.36 -18.85
CA THR A 277 15.90 5.57 -18.42
C THR A 277 14.39 5.45 -18.57
N THR A 278 13.88 4.32 -19.07
CA THR A 278 12.45 4.15 -19.41
C THR A 278 11.51 4.51 -18.25
N LEU A 279 11.86 4.13 -17.02
CA LEU A 279 11.04 4.48 -15.84
C LEU A 279 11.09 5.97 -15.47
N ASN A 280 12.17 6.68 -15.85
CA ASN A 280 12.31 8.11 -15.58
C ASN A 280 11.53 8.97 -16.59
N GLU A 281 11.23 8.41 -17.76
CA GLU A 281 10.44 9.07 -18.82
C GLU A 281 8.93 8.99 -18.55
N LEU A 282 8.51 8.11 -17.63
CA LEU A 282 7.12 7.96 -17.22
C LEU A 282 6.80 8.85 -16.01
N GLU A 283 5.64 9.51 -16.07
CA GLU A 283 5.07 10.22 -14.92
C GLU A 283 4.44 9.21 -13.96
N LEU A 284 5.26 8.61 -13.10
CA LEU A 284 4.85 7.58 -12.14
C LEU A 284 4.34 8.17 -10.83
N THR A 285 3.36 7.49 -10.20
CA THR A 285 3.05 7.76 -8.79
C THR A 285 4.26 7.42 -7.90
N PRO A 286 4.35 8.00 -6.68
CA PRO A 286 5.41 7.66 -5.75
C PRO A 286 5.43 6.18 -5.37
N SER A 287 4.24 5.58 -5.22
CA SER A 287 4.08 4.14 -4.93
C SER A 287 4.67 3.31 -6.07
N ALA A 288 4.21 3.54 -7.31
CA ALA A 288 4.71 2.82 -8.47
C ALA A 288 6.21 2.97 -8.67
N LYS A 289 6.74 4.20 -8.54
CA LYS A 289 8.18 4.45 -8.70
C LYS A 289 9.01 3.69 -7.67
N GLY A 290 8.57 3.69 -6.41
CA GLY A 290 9.24 2.93 -5.35
C GLY A 290 9.14 1.41 -5.56
N THR A 291 7.95 0.92 -5.93
CA THR A 291 7.66 -0.50 -6.17
C THR A 291 8.48 -1.06 -7.34
N LEU A 292 8.54 -0.35 -8.47
CA LEU A 292 9.37 -0.71 -9.62
C LEU A 292 10.87 -0.69 -9.28
N GLY A 293 11.30 0.27 -8.46
CA GLY A 293 12.68 0.33 -7.97
C GLY A 293 13.06 -0.85 -7.09
N LEU A 294 12.16 -1.27 -6.19
CA LEU A 294 12.32 -2.47 -5.36
C LEU A 294 12.41 -3.73 -6.20
N TRP A 295 11.49 -3.91 -7.16
CA TRP A 295 11.50 -5.04 -8.09
C TRP A 295 12.80 -5.08 -8.89
N LYS A 296 13.22 -3.97 -9.51
CA LYS A 296 14.49 -3.90 -10.28
C LYS A 296 15.68 -4.32 -9.42
N LYS A 297 15.75 -3.83 -8.19
CA LYS A 297 16.83 -4.16 -7.24
C LYS A 297 16.87 -5.65 -6.92
N HIS A 298 15.73 -6.26 -6.55
CA HIS A 298 15.66 -7.68 -6.21
C HIS A 298 15.91 -8.59 -7.41
N THR A 299 15.35 -8.27 -8.57
CA THR A 299 15.53 -9.04 -9.81
C THR A 299 16.99 -9.04 -10.28
N LEU A 300 17.68 -7.90 -10.23
CA LEU A 300 19.10 -7.82 -10.58
C LEU A 300 19.99 -8.61 -9.60
N ARG A 301 19.71 -8.55 -8.29
CA ARG A 301 20.42 -9.33 -7.28
C ARG A 301 20.28 -10.84 -7.53
N ALA A 302 19.05 -11.31 -7.77
CA ALA A 302 18.79 -12.71 -8.08
C ALA A 302 19.54 -13.18 -9.34
N ARG A 303 19.58 -12.37 -10.40
CA ARG A 303 20.34 -12.66 -11.64
C ARG A 303 21.85 -12.77 -11.39
N GLN A 304 22.40 -11.95 -10.51
CA GLN A 304 23.83 -12.02 -10.16
C GLN A 304 24.18 -13.27 -9.35
N GLN A 305 23.28 -13.71 -8.46
CA GLN A 305 23.46 -14.94 -7.68
C GLN A 305 23.41 -16.20 -8.57
N HIS A 306 22.56 -16.23 -9.60
CA HIS A 306 22.48 -17.37 -10.53
C HIS A 306 23.65 -17.45 -11.52
N ARG A 307 24.44 -16.37 -11.68
CA ARG A 307 25.63 -16.33 -12.53
C ARG A 307 26.92 -16.71 -11.79
N ARG A 308 26.87 -16.90 -10.48
CA ARG A 308 27.99 -17.33 -9.63
C ARG A 308 27.86 -18.82 -9.31
#